data_AF-A0A133ZBE9-F1
#
_entry.id   AF-A0A133ZBE9-F1
#
_cell.length_a   1.000
_cell.length_b   1.000
_cell.length_c   1.000
_cell.angle_alpha   90.00
_cell.angle_beta   90.00
_cell.angle_gamma   90.00
#
_symmetry.space_group_name_H-M   'P 1'
#
loop_
_entity.id
_entity.type
_entity.pdbx_description
1 polymer ?
#
loop_
_entity_poly.entity_id
_entity_poly.type
_entity_poly.pdbx_seq_one_letter_code
_entity_poly.pdbx_strand_id
1 'polypeptide(L)'
;MKTIDLRSLGIDEWQPEYEVKGVFYHQDTAQKMVRANRLDDFGRHNVRLTVVPEPDNPHGDTALSVRWNDNVLGYISKDDSPNYRQLRRIAASGFDAETWGSLTIMSDWSSDDDEPEYRYSATVQLPDANRLFPMNQPPEGRYTLLPTGSAIQVTNESNYYEHLLDYVPESGEGLLIVTLHVEMVGVRQKREGVVVELDGSPIGELSKASSEKYITAIKHLNEQGVTVACMAKIKGSSVAAEVTLHAKKAHELTEDELNPTGFDAFPTLVPFQADPDAYDAPDRYKGEESSHYSTPKPASAPASNTIIVPLTSTPAAAESDAVWESLLTPDGTKRANLWQRGYARAVVGKSTGKTGPRIDYATVGQCKDIVAHFGGDVAEVDKRGSALLKFMWWLLVGMLVLVGLIFLVAGLWQVPALIAAPFVHHYWSRSRLKPPFGKQG
;
A
#
# COMPACT_ATOMS: atom_id res chain seq x y z
N MET A 1 13.78 0.37 18.04
CA MET A 1 12.87 0.96 17.03
C MET A 1 11.43 0.68 17.47
N LYS A 2 10.43 1.45 17.01
CA LYS A 2 9.02 1.01 17.13
C LYS A 2 8.78 -0.12 16.11
N THR A 3 7.79 -0.98 16.33
CA THR A 3 7.46 -2.07 15.41
C THR A 3 6.07 -1.93 14.82
N ILE A 4 5.87 -2.50 13.63
CA ILE A 4 4.56 -2.71 13.00
C ILE A 4 4.34 -4.20 12.86
N ASP A 5 3.26 -4.72 13.44
CA ASP A 5 2.90 -6.13 13.31
C ASP A 5 2.34 -6.41 11.91
N LEU A 6 3.08 -7.13 11.07
CA LEU A 6 2.64 -7.48 9.72
C LEU A 6 1.37 -8.36 9.73
N ARG A 7 1.09 -9.06 10.84
CA ARG A 7 -0.11 -9.90 10.97
C ARG A 7 -1.37 -9.10 11.28
N SER A 8 -1.26 -7.93 11.92
CA SER A 8 -2.43 -7.11 12.26
C SER A 8 -3.10 -6.50 11.03
N LEU A 9 -2.45 -6.55 9.87
CA LEU A 9 -3.03 -6.20 8.58
C LEU A 9 -4.04 -7.25 8.07
N GLY A 10 -3.93 -8.49 8.55
CA GLY A 10 -5.02 -9.47 8.62
C GLY A 10 -5.71 -9.92 7.34
N ILE A 11 -5.32 -9.48 6.14
CA ILE A 11 -6.09 -9.82 4.93
C ILE A 11 -5.76 -11.21 4.35
N ASP A 12 -4.65 -11.81 4.78
CA ASP A 12 -4.20 -13.11 4.29
C ASP A 12 -4.28 -14.15 5.42
N GLU A 13 -5.20 -15.11 5.23
CA GLU A 13 -5.52 -16.18 6.18
C GLU A 13 -4.33 -17.13 6.42
N TRP A 14 -3.41 -17.22 5.45
CA TRP A 14 -2.19 -18.01 5.54
C TRP A 14 -0.98 -17.20 5.08
N GLN A 15 0.09 -17.24 5.88
CA GLN A 15 1.34 -16.54 5.66
C GLN A 15 2.41 -17.60 5.33
N PRO A 16 3.05 -17.57 4.15
CA PRO A 16 4.13 -18.50 3.85
C PRO A 16 5.27 -18.35 4.88
N GLU A 17 5.84 -19.49 5.24
CA GLU A 17 7.02 -19.56 6.11
C GLU A 17 8.29 -19.60 5.26
N TYR A 18 9.19 -18.67 5.56
CA TYR A 18 10.51 -18.59 4.96
C TYR A 18 11.55 -19.09 5.94
N GLU A 19 12.47 -19.91 5.46
CA GLU A 19 13.61 -20.35 6.25
C GLU A 19 14.58 -19.18 6.48
N VAL A 20 14.96 -18.98 7.75
CA VAL A 20 15.98 -18.00 8.13
C VAL A 20 17.34 -18.63 7.91
N LYS A 21 18.11 -18.08 6.96
CA LYS A 21 19.45 -18.54 6.60
C LYS A 21 20.49 -17.96 7.55
N GLY A 22 21.59 -18.68 7.74
CA GLY A 22 22.71 -18.22 8.55
C GLY A 22 22.52 -18.29 10.06
N VAL A 23 21.45 -18.92 10.57
CA VAL A 23 21.22 -19.12 12.02
C VAL A 23 22.40 -19.82 12.71
N PHE A 24 23.10 -20.69 11.98
CA PHE A 24 24.32 -21.34 12.45
C PHE A 24 25.43 -20.36 12.88
N TYR A 25 25.52 -19.19 12.25
CA TYR A 25 26.51 -18.16 12.61
C TYR A 25 26.04 -17.25 13.76
N HIS A 26 24.80 -17.40 14.20
CA HIS A 26 24.16 -16.56 15.22
C HIS A 26 23.60 -17.40 16.40
N GLN A 27 24.29 -18.48 16.77
CA GLN A 27 23.84 -19.37 17.84
C GLN A 27 23.71 -18.66 19.20
N ASP A 28 24.57 -17.67 19.49
CA ASP A 28 24.46 -16.89 20.74
C ASP A 28 23.13 -16.12 20.82
N THR A 29 22.67 -15.54 19.71
CA THR A 29 21.33 -14.91 19.64
C THR A 29 20.23 -15.93 19.90
N ALA A 30 20.31 -17.13 19.31
CA ALA A 30 19.34 -18.19 19.52
C ALA A 30 19.32 -18.67 20.99
N GLN A 31 20.49 -18.88 21.60
CA GLN A 31 20.63 -19.26 23.00
C GLN A 31 20.09 -18.20 23.95
N LYS A 32 20.38 -16.91 23.69
CA LYS A 32 19.80 -15.78 24.43
C LYS A 32 18.28 -15.79 24.34
N MET A 33 17.73 -16.06 23.15
CA MET A 33 16.29 -16.15 22.94
C MET A 33 15.66 -17.32 23.72
N VAL A 34 16.28 -18.50 23.73
CA VAL A 34 15.82 -19.67 24.51
C VAL A 34 15.77 -19.33 26.00
N ARG A 35 16.87 -18.80 26.55
CA ARG A 35 16.97 -18.45 27.97
C ARG A 35 15.98 -17.37 28.39
N ALA A 36 15.84 -16.32 27.57
CA ALA A 36 14.96 -15.19 27.88
C ALA A 36 13.48 -15.58 27.84
N ASN A 37 13.08 -16.45 26.90
CA ASN A 37 11.69 -16.89 26.76
C ASN A 37 11.37 -18.18 27.52
N ARG A 38 12.36 -18.79 28.21
CA ARG A 38 12.23 -20.08 28.92
C ARG A 38 11.63 -21.16 28.02
N LEU A 39 12.16 -21.26 26.80
CA LEU A 39 11.72 -22.29 25.85
C LEU A 39 12.22 -23.65 26.33
N ASP A 40 11.45 -24.70 26.05
CA ASP A 40 11.90 -26.07 26.29
C ASP A 40 13.13 -26.36 25.42
N ASP A 41 13.98 -27.30 25.85
CA ASP A 41 15.23 -27.60 25.17
C ASP A 41 15.04 -28.33 23.83
N PHE A 42 13.80 -28.62 23.43
CA PHE A 42 13.48 -29.42 22.25
C PHE A 42 12.20 -28.97 21.58
N GLY A 43 12.22 -29.04 20.25
CA GLY A 43 11.04 -28.87 19.42
C GLY A 43 10.91 -27.47 18.85
N ARG A 44 9.70 -27.17 18.39
CA ARG A 44 9.40 -25.97 17.62
C ARG A 44 8.60 -24.99 18.47
N HIS A 45 9.13 -23.77 18.61
CA HIS A 45 8.55 -22.72 19.45
C HIS A 45 8.17 -21.52 18.60
N ASN A 46 6.96 -21.01 18.78
CA ASN A 46 6.52 -19.78 18.14
C ASN A 46 7.15 -18.57 18.82
N VAL A 47 7.73 -17.67 18.04
CA VAL A 47 8.45 -16.49 18.53
C VAL A 47 8.07 -15.25 17.72
N ARG A 48 8.22 -14.07 18.34
CA ARG A 48 8.13 -12.78 17.66
C ARG A 48 9.52 -12.38 17.16
N LEU A 49 9.60 -12.00 15.89
CA LEU A 49 10.83 -11.63 15.21
C LEU A 49 10.60 -10.32 14.45
N THR A 50 11.67 -9.58 14.20
CA THR A 50 11.65 -8.39 13.33
C THR A 50 12.44 -8.65 12.06
N VAL A 51 11.90 -8.23 10.92
CA VAL A 51 12.60 -8.24 9.63
C VAL A 51 13.05 -6.83 9.31
N VAL A 52 14.36 -6.66 9.12
CA VAL A 52 15.02 -5.35 9.00
C VAL A 52 15.76 -5.27 7.67
N PRO A 53 15.45 -4.30 6.80
CA PRO A 53 16.23 -4.07 5.59
C PRO A 53 17.60 -3.48 5.92
N GLU A 54 18.62 -3.93 5.20
CA GLU A 54 20.01 -3.50 5.36
C GLU A 54 20.56 -3.05 4.00
N PRO A 55 20.19 -1.84 3.52
CA PRO A 55 20.68 -1.31 2.24
C PRO A 55 22.21 -1.13 2.22
N ASP A 56 22.84 -1.04 3.39
CA ASP A 56 24.28 -0.90 3.63
C ASP A 56 25.03 -2.23 3.69
N ASN A 57 24.35 -3.37 3.54
CA ASN A 57 24.98 -4.67 3.67
C ASN A 57 25.97 -4.93 2.50
N PRO A 58 27.27 -5.20 2.78
CA PRO A 58 28.29 -5.37 1.75
C PRO A 58 28.09 -6.60 0.84
N HIS A 59 27.22 -7.53 1.25
CA HIS A 59 26.93 -8.75 0.49
C HIS A 59 25.70 -8.64 -0.44
N GLY A 60 25.02 -7.49 -0.43
CA GLY A 60 23.88 -7.16 -1.28
C GLY A 60 22.98 -6.12 -0.62
N ASP A 61 22.59 -5.11 -1.37
CA ASP A 61 21.71 -4.01 -0.92
C ASP A 61 20.27 -4.47 -0.63
N THR A 62 19.83 -5.62 -1.14
CA THR A 62 18.52 -6.19 -0.86
C THR A 62 18.47 -7.03 0.42
N ALA A 63 19.56 -7.09 1.20
CA ALA A 63 19.63 -7.95 2.38
C ALA A 63 18.55 -7.60 3.40
N LEU A 64 17.92 -8.64 3.95
CA LEU A 64 16.94 -8.53 5.03
C LEU A 64 17.40 -9.41 6.19
N SER A 65 17.79 -8.81 7.31
CA SER A 65 18.09 -9.58 8.51
C SER A 65 16.81 -9.88 9.29
N VAL A 66 16.77 -11.06 9.88
CA VAL A 66 15.77 -11.50 10.84
C VAL A 66 16.39 -11.39 12.22
N ARG A 67 15.73 -10.66 13.12
CA ARG A 67 16.27 -10.30 14.42
C ARG A 67 15.34 -10.65 15.57
N TRP A 68 15.94 -10.93 16.71
CA TRP A 68 15.25 -11.02 18.00
C TRP A 68 15.84 -9.99 18.96
N ASN A 69 15.02 -9.08 19.48
CA ASN A 69 15.46 -7.95 20.30
C ASN A 69 16.63 -7.17 19.67
N ASP A 70 16.52 -6.89 18.36
CA ASP A 70 17.54 -6.24 17.52
C ASP A 70 18.89 -7.00 17.39
N ASN A 71 19.02 -8.21 17.92
CA ASN A 71 20.17 -9.08 17.65
C ASN A 71 19.90 -9.92 16.40
N VAL A 72 20.87 -10.01 15.50
CA VAL A 72 20.73 -10.79 14.27
C VAL A 72 20.61 -12.27 14.61
N LEU A 73 19.54 -12.90 14.15
CA LEU A 73 19.30 -14.34 14.21
C LEU A 73 19.66 -15.00 12.88
N GLY A 74 19.59 -14.26 11.78
CA GLY A 74 19.96 -14.70 10.45
C GLY A 74 19.36 -13.79 9.39
N TYR A 75 19.15 -14.32 8.18
CA TYR A 75 18.74 -13.54 7.01
C TYR A 75 17.67 -14.24 6.18
N ILE A 76 16.84 -13.46 5.50
CA ILE A 76 16.03 -13.97 4.39
C ILE A 76 16.97 -14.39 3.25
N SER A 77 16.58 -15.40 2.47
CA SER A 77 17.38 -15.88 1.34
C SER A 77 17.63 -14.77 0.31
N LYS A 78 18.74 -14.86 -0.43
CA LYS A 78 19.04 -13.92 -1.53
C LYS A 78 18.03 -14.01 -2.68
N ASP A 79 17.34 -15.15 -2.81
CA ASP A 79 16.33 -15.36 -3.85
C ASP A 79 14.99 -14.70 -3.48
N ASP A 80 14.65 -14.68 -2.18
CA ASP A 80 13.37 -14.14 -1.70
C ASP A 80 13.45 -12.65 -1.34
N SER A 81 14.58 -12.21 -0.76
CA SER A 81 14.74 -10.84 -0.25
C SER A 81 14.46 -9.71 -1.26
N PRO A 82 14.75 -9.83 -2.57
CA PRO A 82 14.41 -8.79 -3.54
C PRO A 82 12.91 -8.51 -3.68
N ASN A 83 12.06 -9.50 -3.38
CA ASN A 83 10.60 -9.34 -3.43
C ASN A 83 10.10 -8.43 -2.29
N TYR A 84 10.82 -8.41 -1.17
CA TYR A 84 10.41 -7.72 0.06
C TYR A 84 11.07 -6.35 0.23
N ARG A 85 11.66 -5.77 -0.83
CA ARG A 85 12.32 -4.45 -0.77
C ARG A 85 11.39 -3.32 -0.31
N GLN A 86 10.08 -3.46 -0.50
CA GLN A 86 9.09 -2.51 0.01
C GLN A 86 9.11 -2.37 1.54
N LEU A 87 9.70 -3.31 2.30
CA LEU A 87 9.98 -3.13 3.73
C LEU A 87 10.85 -1.90 4.05
N ARG A 88 11.61 -1.39 3.07
CA ARG A 88 12.34 -0.12 3.22
C ARG A 88 11.41 1.06 3.51
N ARG A 89 10.16 1.06 3.05
CA ARG A 89 9.17 2.08 3.41
C ARG A 89 8.91 2.10 4.92
N ILE A 90 8.75 0.93 5.54
CA ILE A 90 8.54 0.80 6.98
C ILE A 90 9.76 1.34 7.73
N ALA A 91 10.96 0.94 7.29
CA ALA A 91 12.22 1.40 7.88
C ALA A 91 12.42 2.91 7.76
N ALA A 92 12.19 3.49 6.57
CA ALA A 92 12.24 4.94 6.32
C ALA A 92 11.18 5.72 7.13
N SER A 93 10.09 5.06 7.54
CA SER A 93 9.08 5.63 8.43
C SER A 93 9.46 5.55 9.92
N GLY A 94 10.62 4.99 10.26
CA GLY A 94 11.11 4.83 11.63
C GLY A 94 10.56 3.61 12.38
N PHE A 95 10.06 2.61 11.66
CA PHE A 95 9.55 1.36 12.22
C PHE A 95 10.34 0.15 11.72
N ASP A 96 10.36 -0.93 12.50
CA ASP A 96 10.80 -2.25 12.03
C ASP A 96 9.54 -3.13 11.81
N ALA A 97 9.58 -4.03 10.83
CA ALA A 97 8.47 -4.94 10.57
C ALA A 97 8.54 -6.13 11.53
N GLU A 98 7.56 -6.26 12.43
CA GLU A 98 7.45 -7.40 13.34
C GLU A 98 6.52 -8.45 12.75
N THR A 99 6.86 -9.72 12.95
CA THR A 99 6.04 -10.84 12.53
C THR A 99 6.26 -12.05 13.43
N TRP A 100 5.47 -13.09 13.20
CA TRP A 100 5.67 -14.39 13.82
C TRP A 100 6.70 -15.20 13.07
N GLY A 101 7.37 -16.07 13.81
CA GLY A 101 8.24 -17.08 13.26
C GLY A 101 8.27 -18.28 14.18
N SER A 102 9.19 -19.19 13.90
CA SER A 102 9.49 -20.26 14.82
C SER A 102 10.97 -20.48 14.98
N LEU A 103 11.38 -20.86 16.19
CA LEU A 103 12.70 -21.42 16.46
C LEU A 103 12.52 -22.92 16.69
N THR A 104 13.27 -23.73 15.97
CA THR A 104 13.35 -25.18 16.20
C THR A 104 14.68 -25.50 16.87
N ILE A 105 14.60 -26.20 18.00
CA ILE A 105 15.74 -26.63 18.80
C ILE A 105 15.88 -28.14 18.64
N MET A 106 17.07 -28.58 18.23
CA MET A 106 17.41 -29.97 17.99
C MET A 106 18.66 -30.31 18.81
N SER A 107 18.71 -31.49 19.42
CA SER A 107 19.99 -32.04 19.90
C SER A 107 20.76 -32.65 18.75
N ASP A 108 22.03 -32.29 18.63
CA ASP A 108 23.04 -33.07 17.95
C ASP A 108 23.67 -33.99 19.01
N TRP A 109 23.32 -35.28 18.98
CA TRP A 109 23.96 -36.27 19.86
C TRP A 109 25.25 -36.73 19.17
N SER A 110 26.36 -36.07 19.48
CA SER A 110 27.69 -36.60 19.24
C SER A 110 27.93 -37.75 20.21
N SER A 111 28.40 -38.90 19.73
CA SER A 111 28.62 -40.10 20.56
C SER A 111 29.80 -39.97 21.53
N ASP A 112 30.59 -38.90 21.43
CA ASP A 112 31.84 -38.72 22.15
C ASP A 112 31.80 -37.63 23.24
N ASP A 113 30.73 -36.81 23.30
CA ASP A 113 30.57 -35.74 24.30
C ASP A 113 29.48 -36.05 25.34
N ASP A 114 29.77 -35.83 26.62
CA ASP A 114 28.84 -36.02 27.75
C ASP A 114 27.73 -34.95 27.81
N GLU A 115 27.79 -33.90 26.99
CA GLU A 115 26.80 -32.82 26.93
C GLU A 115 26.13 -32.74 25.54
N PRO A 116 24.79 -32.62 25.47
CA PRO A 116 24.10 -32.46 24.19
C PRO A 116 24.42 -31.11 23.55
N GLU A 117 24.92 -31.11 22.31
CA GLU A 117 25.08 -29.89 21.52
C GLU A 117 23.73 -29.52 20.91
N TYR A 118 23.30 -28.26 21.05
CA TYR A 118 22.03 -27.80 20.49
C TYR A 118 22.25 -27.14 19.13
N ARG A 119 21.52 -27.60 18.11
CA ARG A 119 21.41 -26.93 16.81
C ARG A 119 20.08 -26.18 16.72
N TYR A 120 20.14 -24.98 16.17
CA TYR A 120 19.00 -24.11 15.97
C TYR A 120 18.71 -23.92 14.48
N SER A 121 17.42 -23.96 14.13
CA SER A 121 16.92 -23.45 12.86
C SER A 121 15.75 -22.50 13.13
N ALA A 122 15.52 -21.53 12.25
CA ALA A 122 14.43 -20.60 12.40
C ALA A 122 13.65 -20.41 11.11
N THR A 123 12.37 -20.08 11.23
CA THR A 123 11.51 -19.65 10.14
C THR A 123 10.82 -18.35 10.50
N VAL A 124 10.39 -17.59 9.50
CA VAL A 124 9.63 -16.36 9.65
C VAL A 124 8.43 -16.36 8.72
N GLN A 125 7.29 -15.87 9.19
CA GLN A 125 6.07 -15.74 8.41
C GLN A 125 6.03 -14.36 7.78
N LEU A 126 5.87 -14.28 6.46
CA LEU A 126 5.78 -13.00 5.76
C LEU A 126 4.54 -12.98 4.86
N PRO A 127 3.80 -11.85 4.80
CA PRO A 127 2.70 -11.69 3.85
C PRO A 127 3.20 -11.70 2.43
N ASP A 128 2.27 -11.83 1.48
CA ASP A 128 2.61 -11.57 0.09
C ASP A 128 3.28 -10.20 -0.03
N ALA A 129 4.40 -10.15 -0.73
CA ALA A 129 5.22 -8.95 -0.90
C ALA A 129 4.42 -7.74 -1.42
N ASN A 130 3.36 -7.96 -2.21
CA ASN A 130 2.50 -6.91 -2.74
C ASN A 130 1.44 -6.42 -1.75
N ARG A 131 1.30 -7.09 -0.60
CA ARG A 131 0.28 -6.87 0.42
C ARG A 131 0.88 -6.63 1.81
N LEU A 132 2.14 -6.21 1.87
CA LEU A 132 2.87 -5.94 3.12
C LEU A 132 2.27 -4.82 3.95
N PHE A 133 1.70 -3.79 3.32
CA PHE A 133 1.10 -2.64 3.99
C PHE A 133 0.23 -1.82 3.02
N PRO A 134 -0.70 -1.01 3.54
CA PRO A 134 -1.52 -0.10 2.74
C PRO A 134 -0.69 0.87 1.91
N MET A 135 -1.02 1.01 0.62
CA MET A 135 -0.34 1.93 -0.29
C MET A 135 -0.68 3.39 -0.01
N ASN A 136 -1.88 3.66 0.49
CA ASN A 136 -2.32 5.01 0.86
C ASN A 136 -2.05 5.33 2.33
N GLN A 137 -2.31 6.57 2.72
CA GLN A 137 -2.21 7.01 4.11
C GLN A 137 -3.47 6.63 4.89
N PRO A 138 -3.37 6.44 6.22
CA PRO A 138 -4.56 6.36 7.04
C PRO A 138 -5.37 7.67 6.96
N PRO A 139 -6.68 7.62 7.28
CA PRO A 139 -7.53 8.81 7.28
C PRO A 139 -7.02 9.88 8.25
N GLU A 140 -7.26 11.15 7.91
CA GLU A 140 -7.00 12.24 8.83
C GLU A 140 -7.98 12.22 10.02
N GLY A 141 -7.50 12.68 11.18
CA GLY A 141 -8.32 12.78 12.38
C GLY A 141 -8.44 11.47 13.17
N ARG A 142 -9.50 11.37 13.99
CA ARG A 142 -9.76 10.18 14.80
C ARG A 142 -10.46 9.14 13.95
N TYR A 143 -9.84 7.98 13.78
CA TYR A 143 -10.42 6.85 13.08
C TYR A 143 -10.17 5.55 13.84
N THR A 144 -10.95 4.52 13.52
CA THR A 144 -10.73 3.15 13.97
C THR A 144 -10.72 2.21 12.78
N LEU A 145 -9.84 1.20 12.80
CA LEU A 145 -9.84 0.14 11.82
C LEU A 145 -10.77 -0.97 12.29
N LEU A 146 -11.81 -1.27 11.51
CA LEU A 146 -12.62 -2.45 11.76
C LEU A 146 -11.72 -3.70 11.68
N PRO A 147 -11.82 -4.61 12.66
CA PRO A 147 -11.09 -5.87 12.63
C PRO A 147 -11.42 -6.65 11.36
N THR A 148 -10.45 -7.40 10.85
CA THR A 148 -10.62 -8.21 9.65
C THR A 148 -11.76 -9.22 9.82
N GLY A 149 -12.65 -9.26 8.83
CA GLY A 149 -13.71 -10.25 8.71
C GLY A 149 -13.82 -10.80 7.28
N SER A 150 -14.98 -11.37 6.95
CA SER A 150 -15.24 -11.94 5.62
C SER A 150 -15.08 -10.90 4.50
N ALA A 151 -14.55 -11.31 3.36
CA ALA A 151 -14.43 -10.46 2.18
C ALA A 151 -15.79 -9.91 1.70
N ILE A 152 -15.85 -8.61 1.38
CA ILE A 152 -17.03 -7.94 0.83
C ILE A 152 -16.66 -7.18 -0.44
N GLN A 153 -17.28 -7.54 -1.55
CA GLN A 153 -17.06 -6.84 -2.82
C GLN A 153 -17.72 -5.45 -2.79
N VAL A 154 -16.94 -4.43 -3.14
CA VAL A 154 -17.48 -3.09 -3.42
C VAL A 154 -18.31 -3.17 -4.71
N THR A 155 -19.25 -2.25 -4.92
CA THR A 155 -20.02 -2.18 -6.16
C THR A 155 -19.92 -0.79 -6.76
N ASN A 156 -20.19 -0.68 -8.05
CA ASN A 156 -20.13 0.56 -8.82
C ASN A 156 -18.71 1.17 -8.94
N GLU A 157 -17.65 0.38 -8.76
CA GLU A 157 -16.25 0.80 -8.86
C GLU A 157 -15.89 1.30 -10.27
N SER A 158 -16.57 0.79 -11.30
CA SER A 158 -16.38 1.22 -12.69
C SER A 158 -16.67 2.72 -12.91
N ASN A 159 -17.48 3.34 -12.04
CA ASN A 159 -17.69 4.80 -12.07
C ASN A 159 -16.46 5.58 -11.61
N TYR A 160 -15.58 4.95 -10.84
CA TYR A 160 -14.42 5.51 -10.16
C TYR A 160 -13.09 4.93 -10.66
N TYR A 161 -13.13 4.16 -11.75
CA TYR A 161 -11.99 3.47 -12.32
C TYR A 161 -10.75 4.36 -12.56
N GLU A 162 -10.94 5.61 -13.02
CA GLU A 162 -9.84 6.57 -13.19
C GLU A 162 -9.09 6.86 -11.88
N HIS A 163 -9.79 6.93 -10.75
CA HIS A 163 -9.18 7.15 -9.42
C HIS A 163 -8.50 5.88 -8.92
N LEU A 164 -9.15 4.72 -9.09
CA LEU A 164 -8.62 3.44 -8.65
C LEU A 164 -7.33 3.03 -9.39
N LEU A 165 -7.18 3.38 -10.67
CA LEU A 165 -6.00 3.07 -11.47
C LEU A 165 -4.70 3.58 -10.85
N ASP A 166 -4.76 4.73 -10.16
CA ASP A 166 -3.59 5.31 -9.52
C ASP A 166 -3.13 4.50 -8.30
N TYR A 167 -3.97 3.60 -7.79
CA TYR A 167 -3.67 2.72 -6.66
C TYR A 167 -3.41 1.28 -7.08
N VAL A 168 -3.45 0.96 -8.38
CA VAL A 168 -3.09 -0.36 -8.89
C VAL A 168 -1.57 -0.41 -9.07
N PRO A 169 -0.83 -1.20 -8.25
CA PRO A 169 0.61 -1.35 -8.43
C PRO A 169 0.94 -2.16 -9.68
N GLU A 170 2.21 -2.18 -10.09
CA GLU A 170 2.66 -2.95 -11.27
C GLU A 170 2.41 -4.46 -11.16
N SER A 171 2.37 -5.00 -9.93
CA SER A 171 1.99 -6.38 -9.65
C SER A 171 0.50 -6.67 -9.93
N GLY A 172 -0.33 -5.64 -10.07
CA GLY A 172 -1.77 -5.74 -10.28
C GLY A 172 -2.60 -5.94 -9.00
N GLU A 173 -1.96 -6.14 -7.85
CA GLU A 173 -2.65 -6.34 -6.56
C GLU A 173 -1.98 -5.54 -5.44
N GLY A 174 -2.77 -4.91 -4.58
CA GLY A 174 -2.26 -4.06 -3.49
C GLY A 174 -3.19 -4.00 -2.28
N LEU A 175 -2.65 -3.46 -1.19
CA LEU A 175 -3.39 -3.20 0.05
C LEU A 175 -3.77 -1.73 0.16
N LEU A 176 -4.96 -1.44 0.69
CA LEU A 176 -5.46 -0.09 0.93
C LEU A 176 -6.13 0.01 2.31
N ILE A 177 -6.15 1.21 2.88
CA ILE A 177 -7.09 1.60 3.92
C ILE A 177 -8.19 2.43 3.26
N VAL A 178 -9.45 2.04 3.45
CA VAL A 178 -10.60 2.80 2.95
C VAL A 178 -11.49 3.22 4.12
N THR A 179 -12.27 4.27 3.92
CA THR A 179 -13.26 4.72 4.91
C THR A 179 -14.68 4.38 4.49
N LEU A 180 -15.54 4.17 5.48
CA LEU A 180 -16.92 3.76 5.29
C LEU A 180 -17.86 4.84 5.82
N HIS A 181 -18.73 5.33 4.95
CA HIS A 181 -19.67 6.40 5.28
C HIS A 181 -21.10 5.97 4.99
N VAL A 182 -22.05 6.37 5.85
CA VAL A 182 -23.47 6.13 5.61
C VAL A 182 -24.07 7.30 4.87
N GLU A 183 -24.52 7.06 3.64
CA GLU A 183 -25.15 8.06 2.79
C GLU A 183 -26.46 7.58 2.17
N MET A 184 -27.23 8.51 1.62
CA MET A 184 -28.43 8.21 0.85
C MET A 184 -28.07 7.85 -0.60
N VAL A 185 -27.99 6.55 -0.88
CA VAL A 185 -27.64 6.00 -2.21
C VAL A 185 -28.87 5.61 -3.02
N GLY A 186 -28.70 5.47 -4.34
CA GLY A 186 -29.73 5.04 -5.28
C GLY A 186 -30.41 6.17 -6.06
N VAL A 187 -30.55 5.98 -7.38
CA VAL A 187 -31.08 7.01 -8.30
C VAL A 187 -32.61 7.11 -8.26
N ARG A 188 -33.31 5.96 -8.22
CA ARG A 188 -34.79 5.91 -8.27
C ARG A 188 -35.43 5.75 -6.90
N GLN A 189 -34.82 4.94 -6.04
CA GLN A 189 -35.27 4.70 -4.68
C GLN A 189 -34.09 4.98 -3.75
N LYS A 190 -34.11 6.16 -3.14
CA LYS A 190 -33.09 6.56 -2.17
C LYS A 190 -33.20 5.66 -0.94
N ARG A 191 -32.08 5.12 -0.49
CA ARG A 191 -31.95 4.32 0.74
C ARG A 191 -30.66 4.68 1.44
N GLU A 192 -30.57 4.39 2.73
CA GLU A 192 -29.25 4.37 3.37
C GLU A 192 -28.39 3.26 2.75
N GLY A 193 -27.14 3.58 2.47
CA GLY A 193 -26.13 2.68 1.97
C GLY A 193 -24.75 3.08 2.49
N VAL A 194 -23.83 2.14 2.45
CA VAL A 194 -22.44 2.39 2.82
C VAL A 194 -21.66 2.77 1.57
N VAL A 195 -21.21 4.01 1.51
CA VAL A 195 -20.27 4.52 0.51
C VAL A 195 -18.86 4.21 1.00
N VAL A 196 -18.01 3.77 0.07
CA VAL A 196 -16.60 3.46 0.33
C VAL A 196 -15.78 4.58 -0.27
N GLU A 197 -14.91 5.18 0.53
CA GLU A 197 -14.01 6.26 0.09
C GLU A 197 -12.55 5.87 0.24
N LEU A 198 -11.75 6.30 -0.74
CA LEU A 198 -10.30 6.19 -0.76
C LEU A 198 -9.73 7.60 -0.86
N ASP A 199 -8.97 8.00 0.17
CA ASP A 199 -8.37 9.33 0.32
C ASP A 199 -9.40 10.45 0.12
N GLY A 200 -10.54 10.32 0.80
CA GLY A 200 -11.66 11.28 0.78
C GLY A 200 -12.48 11.30 -0.52
N SER A 201 -12.17 10.43 -1.49
CA SER A 201 -12.92 10.31 -2.74
C SER A 201 -13.74 9.03 -2.77
N PRO A 202 -15.04 9.07 -3.10
CA PRO A 202 -15.83 7.87 -3.29
C PRO A 202 -15.24 6.96 -4.36
N ILE A 203 -15.19 5.66 -4.06
CA ILE A 203 -14.73 4.61 -4.98
C ILE A 203 -15.78 3.55 -5.25
N GLY A 204 -16.94 3.63 -4.60
CA GLY A 204 -18.04 2.72 -4.80
C GLY A 204 -18.98 2.71 -3.61
N GLU A 205 -19.89 1.75 -3.59
CA GLU A 205 -20.82 1.52 -2.49
C GLU A 205 -20.99 0.03 -2.23
N LEU A 206 -21.38 -0.34 -1.02
CA LEU A 206 -21.73 -1.72 -0.72
C LEU A 206 -23.13 -2.06 -1.26
N SER A 207 -23.32 -3.32 -1.65
CA SER A 207 -24.64 -3.85 -1.99
C SER A 207 -25.66 -3.56 -0.87
N LYS A 208 -26.96 -3.56 -1.16
CA LYS A 208 -28.01 -3.33 -0.14
C LYS A 208 -27.85 -4.27 1.06
N ALA A 209 -27.75 -5.57 0.79
CA ALA A 209 -27.62 -6.59 1.83
C ALA A 209 -26.29 -6.49 2.62
N SER A 210 -25.22 -6.01 1.98
CA SER A 210 -23.95 -5.74 2.67
C SER A 210 -24.06 -4.49 3.54
N SER A 211 -24.61 -3.39 3.02
CA SER A 211 -24.77 -2.11 3.72
C SER A 211 -25.51 -2.28 5.05
N GLU A 212 -26.63 -3.01 5.06
CA GLU A 212 -27.45 -3.26 6.24
C GLU A 212 -26.67 -3.90 7.40
N LYS A 213 -25.57 -4.61 7.11
CA LYS A 213 -24.72 -5.27 8.12
C LYS A 213 -23.72 -4.33 8.81
N TYR A 214 -23.51 -3.13 8.28
CA TYR A 214 -22.50 -2.17 8.76
C TYR A 214 -23.08 -0.85 9.25
N ILE A 215 -24.23 -0.42 8.73
CA ILE A 215 -24.82 0.90 9.01
C ILE A 215 -24.88 1.21 10.51
N THR A 216 -25.34 0.27 11.33
CA THR A 216 -25.48 0.49 12.78
C THR A 216 -24.14 0.75 13.45
N ALA A 217 -23.11 -0.05 13.13
CA ALA A 217 -21.78 0.12 13.69
C ALA A 217 -21.13 1.43 13.23
N ILE A 218 -21.28 1.78 11.95
CA ILE A 218 -20.73 3.03 11.40
C ILE A 218 -21.39 4.25 12.06
N LYS A 219 -22.72 4.25 12.21
CA LYS A 219 -23.43 5.34 12.89
C LYS A 219 -22.98 5.50 14.33
N HIS A 220 -22.91 4.39 15.08
CA HIS A 220 -22.45 4.40 16.48
C HIS A 220 -21.04 5.00 16.63
N LEU A 221 -20.08 4.57 15.80
CA LEU A 221 -18.71 5.10 15.83
C LEU A 221 -18.62 6.56 15.37
N ASN A 222 -19.39 6.94 14.34
CA ASN A 222 -19.44 8.32 13.86
C ASN A 222 -20.06 9.26 14.91
N GLU A 223 -21.06 8.82 15.67
CA GLU A 223 -21.64 9.57 16.80
C GLU A 223 -20.61 9.84 17.91
N GLN A 224 -19.60 8.98 18.04
CA GLN A 224 -18.45 9.18 18.93
C GLN A 224 -17.35 10.06 18.33
N GLY A 225 -17.53 10.56 17.09
CA GLY A 225 -16.55 11.36 16.36
C GLY A 225 -15.37 10.54 15.86
N VAL A 226 -15.58 9.25 15.56
CA VAL A 226 -14.56 8.31 15.07
C VAL A 226 -14.91 7.87 13.65
N THR A 227 -14.06 8.20 12.68
CA THR A 227 -14.21 7.73 11.30
C THR A 227 -13.98 6.22 11.23
N VAL A 228 -14.87 5.50 10.55
CA VAL A 228 -14.72 4.06 10.37
C VAL A 228 -13.86 3.77 9.15
N ALA A 229 -12.75 3.08 9.36
CA ALA A 229 -11.86 2.61 8.31
C ALA A 229 -11.80 1.08 8.29
N CYS A 230 -11.41 0.49 7.17
CA CYS A 230 -11.10 -0.93 7.09
C CYS A 230 -10.02 -1.21 6.05
N MET A 231 -9.44 -2.40 6.15
CA MET A 231 -8.48 -2.91 5.20
C MET A 231 -9.20 -3.37 3.92
N ALA A 232 -8.62 -3.03 2.77
CA ALA A 232 -9.13 -3.41 1.46
C ALA A 232 -8.03 -3.93 0.55
N LYS A 233 -8.41 -4.87 -0.32
CA LYS A 233 -7.59 -5.34 -1.44
C LYS A 233 -8.03 -4.61 -2.69
N ILE A 234 -7.08 -4.05 -3.42
CA ILE A 234 -7.29 -3.62 -4.80
C ILE A 234 -6.67 -4.65 -5.73
N LYS A 235 -7.42 -5.04 -6.75
CA LYS A 235 -6.95 -5.89 -7.84
C LYS A 235 -7.30 -5.21 -9.15
N GLY A 236 -6.32 -4.99 -10.00
CA GLY A 236 -6.55 -4.25 -11.23
C GLY A 236 -5.52 -4.48 -12.32
N SER A 237 -5.85 -3.90 -13.46
CA SER A 237 -5.06 -3.86 -14.68
C SER A 237 -5.28 -2.51 -15.37
N SER A 238 -4.69 -2.33 -16.54
CA SER A 238 -4.94 -1.14 -17.39
C SER A 238 -6.37 -1.02 -17.92
N VAL A 239 -7.24 -2.03 -17.72
CA VAL A 239 -8.62 -2.05 -18.23
C VAL A 239 -9.71 -2.06 -17.14
N ALA A 240 -9.42 -2.59 -15.96
CA ALA A 240 -10.39 -2.71 -14.87
C ALA A 240 -9.69 -2.75 -13.50
N ALA A 241 -10.37 -2.26 -12.46
CA ALA A 241 -9.94 -2.34 -11.07
C ALA A 241 -11.14 -2.69 -10.18
N GLU A 242 -10.91 -3.59 -9.24
CA GLU A 242 -11.89 -4.11 -8.30
C GLU A 242 -11.36 -3.90 -6.88
N VAL A 243 -12.27 -3.59 -5.95
CA VAL A 243 -11.92 -3.39 -4.54
C VAL A 243 -12.75 -4.35 -3.68
N THR A 244 -12.06 -5.06 -2.79
CA THR A 244 -12.68 -5.99 -1.84
C THR A 244 -12.31 -5.58 -0.42
N LEU A 245 -13.32 -5.36 0.42
CA LEU A 245 -13.14 -4.99 1.83
C LEU A 245 -12.99 -6.22 2.70
N HIS A 246 -12.28 -6.07 3.83
CA HIS A 246 -12.16 -7.09 4.86
C HIS A 246 -12.46 -6.47 6.22
N ALA A 247 -13.69 -6.68 6.70
CA ALA A 247 -14.16 -6.11 7.96
C ALA A 247 -15.17 -7.05 8.63
N LYS A 248 -15.17 -7.07 9.96
CA LYS A 248 -16.23 -7.66 10.77
C LYS A 248 -17.51 -6.84 10.63
N LYS A 249 -18.64 -7.53 10.52
CA LYS A 249 -19.98 -6.95 10.49
C LYS A 249 -20.38 -6.47 11.88
N ALA A 250 -21.41 -5.63 11.97
CA ALA A 250 -21.87 -5.07 13.25
C ALA A 250 -22.15 -6.13 14.35
N HIS A 251 -22.69 -7.30 13.98
CA HIS A 251 -22.99 -8.38 14.95
C HIS A 251 -21.78 -9.26 15.30
N GLU A 252 -20.65 -9.10 14.61
CA GLU A 252 -19.40 -9.81 14.87
C GLU A 252 -18.45 -8.97 15.75
N LEU A 253 -18.74 -7.68 15.92
CA LEU A 253 -17.96 -6.76 16.73
C LEU A 253 -18.24 -6.95 18.24
N THR A 254 -17.17 -6.91 19.02
CA THR A 254 -17.22 -6.91 20.48
C THR A 254 -17.49 -5.51 21.03
N GLU A 255 -17.88 -5.40 22.30
CA GLU A 255 -18.12 -4.11 22.95
C GLU A 255 -16.87 -3.21 22.98
N ASP A 256 -15.68 -3.80 23.14
CA ASP A 256 -14.42 -3.05 23.11
C ASP A 256 -14.11 -2.52 21.70
N GLU A 257 -14.42 -3.30 20.66
CA GLU A 257 -14.26 -2.88 19.24
C GLU A 257 -15.28 -1.78 18.85
N LEU A 258 -16.46 -1.76 19.48
CA LEU A 258 -17.49 -0.73 19.28
C LEU A 258 -17.29 0.52 20.14
N ASN A 259 -16.46 0.44 21.18
CA ASN A 259 -16.16 1.55 22.09
C ASN A 259 -14.63 1.67 22.29
N PRO A 260 -13.88 1.97 21.21
CA PRO A 260 -12.41 1.97 21.25
C PRO A 260 -11.90 3.00 22.27
N THR A 261 -11.29 2.49 23.34
CA THR A 261 -10.65 3.31 24.40
C THR A 261 -9.24 3.76 24.01
N GLY A 262 -8.63 3.06 23.05
CA GLY A 262 -7.44 3.43 22.32
C GLY A 262 -7.72 3.39 20.81
N PHE A 263 -7.14 4.31 20.06
CA PHE A 263 -7.23 4.30 18.61
C PHE A 263 -6.12 3.40 18.09
N ASP A 264 -6.46 2.18 17.67
CA ASP A 264 -5.57 1.28 16.92
C ASP A 264 -5.37 1.84 15.51
N ALA A 265 -4.72 3.00 15.46
CA ALA A 265 -4.40 3.72 14.25
C ALA A 265 -3.16 3.08 13.65
N PHE A 266 -3.34 2.40 12.51
CA PHE A 266 -2.21 2.03 11.66
C PHE A 266 -1.31 3.27 11.44
N PRO A 267 0.00 3.20 11.71
CA PRO A 267 0.84 4.39 11.70
C PRO A 267 0.90 5.02 10.31
N THR A 268 1.02 6.36 10.28
CA THR A 268 1.35 7.10 9.07
C THR A 268 2.76 6.71 8.62
N LEU A 269 2.86 6.18 7.40
CA LEU A 269 4.13 5.84 6.78
C LEU A 269 4.59 6.98 5.88
N VAL A 270 5.84 6.97 5.42
CA VAL A 270 6.24 7.82 4.29
C VAL A 270 5.37 7.49 3.06
N PRO A 271 5.12 8.44 2.14
CA PRO A 271 4.31 8.18 0.95
C PRO A 271 4.81 7.00 0.14
N PHE A 272 3.90 6.23 -0.47
CA PHE A 272 4.26 5.09 -1.29
C PHE A 272 5.07 5.51 -2.51
N GLN A 273 6.15 4.78 -2.77
CA GLN A 273 7.00 4.88 -3.94
C GLN A 273 6.97 3.56 -4.68
N ALA A 274 6.78 3.64 -6.01
CA ALA A 274 6.80 2.46 -6.87
C ALA A 274 8.18 1.80 -6.89
N ASP A 275 9.24 2.62 -6.88
CA ASP A 275 10.62 2.18 -6.71
C ASP A 275 10.97 2.07 -5.21
N PRO A 276 11.18 0.85 -4.67
CA PRO A 276 11.55 0.69 -3.26
C PRO A 276 12.95 1.22 -2.94
N ASP A 277 13.82 1.41 -3.94
CA ASP A 277 15.19 1.87 -3.72
C ASP A 277 15.27 3.39 -3.52
N ALA A 278 14.17 4.11 -3.79
CA ALA A 278 14.07 5.55 -3.56
C ALA A 278 13.69 5.93 -2.11
N TYR A 279 13.40 4.96 -1.24
CA TYR A 279 13.28 5.20 0.19
C TYR A 279 14.64 5.36 0.86
N ASP A 280 14.79 6.40 1.68
CA ASP A 280 15.93 6.60 2.56
C ASP A 280 15.80 5.71 3.81
N ALA A 281 16.06 4.41 3.63
CA ALA A 281 16.07 3.46 4.73
C ALA A 281 17.42 3.54 5.48
N PRO A 282 17.41 3.56 6.82
CA PRO A 282 18.62 3.71 7.61
C PRO A 282 19.57 2.51 7.44
N ASP A 283 20.87 2.80 7.48
CA ASP A 283 21.94 1.80 7.59
C ASP A 283 21.74 0.98 8.88
N ARG A 284 21.69 -0.34 8.75
CA ARG A 284 21.40 -1.25 9.86
C ARG A 284 22.29 -2.48 9.88
N TYR A 285 23.19 -2.69 8.92
CA TYR A 285 24.08 -3.84 8.91
C TYR A 285 24.95 -3.88 10.17
N LYS A 286 24.97 -5.02 10.87
CA LYS A 286 25.71 -5.19 12.13
C LYS A 286 27.08 -5.88 11.99
N GLY A 287 27.47 -6.28 10.79
CA GLY A 287 28.69 -7.08 10.59
C GLY A 287 28.52 -8.53 11.03
N GLU A 288 29.51 -9.36 10.73
CA GLU A 288 29.68 -10.64 11.39
C GLU A 288 30.29 -10.38 12.77
N GLU A 289 29.53 -10.59 13.85
CA GLU A 289 30.09 -10.68 15.20
C GLU A 289 31.01 -11.92 15.25
N SER A 290 32.25 -11.78 14.76
CA SER A 290 33.30 -12.75 15.06
C SER A 290 33.52 -12.71 16.57
N SER A 291 33.32 -13.87 17.20
CA SER A 291 33.57 -14.14 18.61
C SER A 291 35.07 -14.06 18.92
N HIS A 292 35.61 -12.85 18.94
CA HIS A 292 36.92 -12.56 19.50
C HIS A 292 36.77 -11.47 20.56
N TYR A 293 36.97 -11.88 21.82
CA TYR A 293 37.22 -11.00 22.95
C TYR A 293 38.23 -9.91 22.55
N SER A 294 37.73 -8.70 22.32
CA SER A 294 38.52 -7.48 22.37
C SER A 294 37.96 -6.62 23.48
N THR A 295 38.80 -6.40 24.49
CA THR A 295 38.53 -5.61 25.69
C THR A 295 38.06 -4.20 25.30
N PRO A 296 37.02 -3.64 25.96
CA PRO A 296 36.49 -2.35 25.57
C PRO A 296 37.47 -1.22 25.94
N LYS A 297 37.78 -0.37 24.96
CA LYS A 297 38.35 0.97 25.18
C LYS A 297 37.19 1.91 25.57
N PRO A 298 37.26 2.64 26.69
CA PRO A 298 36.10 3.39 27.17
C PRO A 298 35.89 4.63 26.32
N ALA A 299 34.74 4.71 25.66
CA ALA A 299 34.21 5.95 25.12
C ALA A 299 33.19 6.52 26.12
N SER A 300 33.45 7.77 26.48
CA SER A 300 32.73 8.65 27.40
C SER A 300 31.23 8.72 27.16
N ALA A 301 30.47 8.69 28.26
CA ALA A 301 29.06 9.03 28.30
C ALA A 301 28.79 10.45 27.76
N PRO A 302 27.63 10.68 27.15
CA PRO A 302 26.97 11.96 27.24
C PRO A 302 25.60 11.85 27.95
N ALA A 303 25.34 12.93 28.68
CA ALA A 303 24.23 13.16 29.56
C ALA A 303 22.86 13.22 28.85
N SER A 304 21.82 12.99 29.64
CA SER A 304 20.44 13.33 29.37
C SER A 304 20.34 14.77 28.83
N ASN A 305 19.84 14.91 27.60
CA ASN A 305 19.31 16.18 27.11
C ASN A 305 18.01 15.91 26.34
N THR A 306 16.91 16.41 26.89
CA THR A 306 15.65 16.62 26.21
C THR A 306 15.88 17.58 25.05
N ILE A 307 15.78 17.10 23.81
CA ILE A 307 15.76 17.95 22.62
C ILE A 307 14.36 17.88 22.01
N ILE A 308 13.64 18.99 22.14
CA ILE A 308 12.50 19.33 21.28
C ILE A 308 13.10 19.66 19.91
N VAL A 309 12.79 18.87 18.88
CA VAL A 309 13.17 19.19 17.50
C VAL A 309 12.05 20.04 16.87
N PRO A 310 12.32 21.28 16.42
CA PRO A 310 11.39 22.00 15.56
C PRO A 310 11.48 21.45 14.13
N LEU A 311 10.32 21.35 13.47
CA LEU A 311 10.20 21.04 12.04
C LEU A 311 10.86 22.17 11.22
N THR A 312 12.05 21.95 10.70
CA THR A 312 12.61 22.79 9.62
C THR A 312 12.43 22.07 8.30
N SER A 313 11.52 22.58 7.46
CA SER A 313 11.40 22.20 6.06
C SER A 313 12.64 22.68 5.28
N THR A 314 13.19 21.81 4.45
CA THR A 314 14.32 22.09 3.56
C THR A 314 13.90 23.11 2.47
N PRO A 315 14.70 24.15 2.16
CA PRO A 315 14.36 25.19 1.17
C PRO A 315 14.00 24.68 -0.23
N ALA A 316 14.55 23.54 -0.64
CA ALA A 316 14.31 22.94 -1.96
C ALA A 316 12.88 22.41 -2.15
N ALA A 317 12.19 22.00 -1.07
CA ALA A 317 10.80 21.54 -1.14
C ALA A 317 9.82 22.73 -1.31
N ALA A 318 10.13 23.87 -0.69
CA ALA A 318 9.31 25.08 -0.81
C ALA A 318 9.35 25.69 -2.23
N GLU A 319 10.50 25.61 -2.92
CA GLU A 319 10.63 26.08 -4.30
C GLU A 319 9.91 25.17 -5.30
N SER A 320 9.92 23.84 -5.10
CA SER A 320 9.18 22.92 -5.98
C SER A 320 7.66 23.11 -5.87
N ASP A 321 7.15 23.33 -4.66
CA ASP A 321 5.71 23.49 -4.44
C ASP A 321 5.18 24.78 -5.10
N ALA A 322 5.95 25.88 -5.02
CA ALA A 322 5.58 27.15 -5.65
C ALA A 322 5.50 27.06 -7.19
N VAL A 323 6.38 26.26 -7.82
CA VAL A 323 6.34 26.03 -9.27
C VAL A 323 5.07 25.28 -9.66
N TRP A 324 4.71 24.21 -8.95
CA TRP A 324 3.51 23.43 -9.26
C TRP A 324 2.20 24.20 -9.02
N GLU A 325 2.14 25.06 -8.00
CA GLU A 325 1.00 25.96 -7.80
C GLU A 325 0.81 26.90 -9.00
N SER A 326 1.89 27.43 -9.56
CA SER A 326 1.81 28.29 -10.76
C SER A 326 1.35 27.52 -12.00
N LEU A 327 1.86 26.31 -12.22
CA LEU A 327 1.57 25.47 -13.39
C LEU A 327 0.17 24.86 -13.37
N LEU A 328 -0.45 24.74 -12.19
CA LEU A 328 -1.80 24.19 -12.01
C LEU A 328 -2.85 25.26 -11.73
N THR A 329 -2.54 26.52 -12.03
CA THR A 329 -3.51 27.62 -11.94
C THR A 329 -4.71 27.31 -12.85
N PRO A 330 -5.97 27.45 -12.37
CA PRO A 330 -7.15 27.20 -13.20
C PRO A 330 -7.17 28.11 -14.44
N ASP A 331 -7.14 27.51 -15.63
CA ASP A 331 -6.99 28.22 -16.92
C ASP A 331 -8.29 28.28 -17.74
N GLY A 332 -9.38 27.69 -17.22
CA GLY A 332 -10.68 27.62 -17.89
C GLY A 332 -10.72 26.74 -19.14
N THR A 333 -9.63 26.03 -19.48
CA THR A 333 -9.61 25.15 -20.64
C THR A 333 -10.27 23.80 -20.34
N LYS A 334 -10.61 23.04 -21.40
CA LYS A 334 -11.26 21.73 -21.23
C LYS A 334 -10.30 20.76 -20.53
N ARG A 335 -10.84 19.80 -19.78
CA ARG A 335 -10.05 18.73 -19.17
C ARG A 335 -9.21 18.01 -20.24
N ALA A 336 -7.94 17.80 -19.96
CA ALA A 336 -7.07 17.05 -20.85
C ALA A 336 -7.46 15.57 -20.87
N ASN A 337 -7.35 14.94 -22.04
CA ASN A 337 -7.58 13.49 -22.14
C ASN A 337 -6.38 12.70 -21.59
N LEU A 338 -6.51 11.37 -21.51
CA LEU A 338 -5.47 10.47 -21.00
C LEU A 338 -4.11 10.64 -21.70
N TRP A 339 -4.13 10.77 -23.03
CA TRP A 339 -2.93 10.85 -23.86
C TRP A 339 -2.18 12.18 -23.71
N GLN A 340 -2.93 13.27 -23.49
CA GLN A 340 -2.39 14.60 -23.25
C GLN A 340 -1.70 14.68 -21.89
N ARG A 341 -2.35 14.16 -20.83
CA ARG A 341 -1.76 14.10 -19.48
C ARG A 341 -0.57 13.15 -19.41
N GLY A 342 -0.68 11.99 -20.05
CA GLY A 342 0.42 11.02 -20.13
C GLY A 342 1.67 11.61 -20.81
N TYR A 343 1.48 12.42 -21.86
CA TYR A 343 2.60 13.11 -22.50
C TYR A 343 3.23 14.17 -21.60
N ALA A 344 2.42 15.01 -20.94
CA ALA A 344 2.93 16.00 -19.99
C ALA A 344 3.76 15.36 -18.87
N ARG A 345 3.27 14.26 -18.27
CA ARG A 345 4.00 13.48 -17.26
C ARG A 345 5.32 12.92 -17.79
N ALA A 346 5.33 12.42 -19.04
CA ALA A 346 6.55 11.90 -19.65
C ALA A 346 7.61 12.99 -19.90
N VAL A 347 7.20 14.22 -20.22
CA VAL A 347 8.11 15.37 -20.38
C VAL A 347 8.72 15.79 -19.04
N VAL A 348 7.93 15.81 -17.97
CA VAL A 348 8.43 16.04 -16.60
C VAL A 348 9.41 14.95 -16.18
N GLY A 349 9.08 13.69 -16.50
CA GLY A 349 9.93 12.53 -16.28
C GLY A 349 11.33 12.68 -16.88
N LYS A 350 11.38 13.11 -18.14
CA LYS A 350 12.63 13.28 -18.88
C LYS A 350 13.48 14.45 -18.43
N SER A 351 12.87 15.55 -17.98
CA SER A 351 13.57 16.77 -17.58
C SER A 351 14.11 16.71 -16.16
N THR A 352 13.43 16.00 -15.26
CA THR A 352 13.79 15.93 -13.84
C THR A 352 14.51 14.63 -13.45
N GLY A 353 14.53 13.62 -14.32
CA GLY A 353 15.05 12.29 -14.00
C GLY A 353 14.20 11.51 -12.99
N LYS A 354 13.04 12.04 -12.60
CA LYS A 354 12.07 11.45 -11.66
C LYS A 354 10.69 11.45 -12.30
N THR A 355 9.86 10.44 -12.02
CA THR A 355 8.47 10.43 -12.52
C THR A 355 7.73 11.67 -12.02
N GLY A 356 7.19 12.47 -12.95
CA GLY A 356 6.48 13.70 -12.60
C GLY A 356 5.27 13.48 -11.67
N PRO A 357 4.88 14.49 -10.88
CA PRO A 357 3.78 14.38 -9.92
C PRO A 357 2.46 14.07 -10.61
N ARG A 358 1.49 13.60 -9.82
CA ARG A 358 0.13 13.31 -10.27
C ARG A 358 -0.56 14.61 -10.72
N ILE A 359 -1.17 14.56 -11.91
CA ILE A 359 -1.84 15.71 -12.55
C ILE A 359 -3.26 15.32 -12.98
N ASP A 360 -3.99 14.76 -12.01
CA ASP A 360 -5.21 13.96 -12.18
C ASP A 360 -6.40 14.76 -12.77
N TYR A 361 -6.30 16.08 -12.71
CA TYR A 361 -7.31 16.98 -13.26
C TYR A 361 -6.78 18.07 -14.18
N ALA A 362 -5.53 17.94 -14.65
CA ALA A 362 -4.95 18.93 -15.51
C ALA A 362 -5.83 19.18 -16.75
N THR A 363 -6.08 20.45 -17.02
CA THR A 363 -6.72 20.90 -18.25
C THR A 363 -5.73 20.87 -19.42
N VAL A 364 -6.22 21.06 -20.63
CA VAL A 364 -5.36 21.06 -21.82
C VAL A 364 -4.32 22.18 -21.75
N GLY A 365 -4.68 23.39 -21.28
CA GLY A 365 -3.73 24.48 -21.11
C GLY A 365 -2.75 24.23 -19.98
N GLN A 366 -3.17 23.69 -18.83
CA GLN A 366 -2.24 23.26 -17.78
C GLN A 366 -1.23 22.21 -18.28
N CYS A 367 -1.67 21.24 -19.09
CA CYS A 367 -0.75 20.30 -19.74
C CYS A 367 0.24 20.99 -20.69
N LYS A 368 -0.17 22.05 -21.38
CA LYS A 368 0.70 22.84 -22.25
C LYS A 368 1.71 23.65 -21.44
N ASP A 369 1.27 24.24 -20.33
CA ASP A 369 2.13 25.03 -19.44
C ASP A 369 3.19 24.15 -18.78
N ILE A 370 2.80 22.95 -18.32
CA ILE A 370 3.74 21.93 -17.82
C ILE A 370 4.74 21.54 -18.91
N VAL A 371 4.27 21.18 -20.12
CA VAL A 371 5.15 20.78 -21.22
C VAL A 371 6.10 21.91 -21.62
N ALA A 372 5.63 23.16 -21.68
CA ALA A 372 6.43 24.33 -21.99
C ALA A 372 7.51 24.59 -20.92
N HIS A 373 7.13 24.49 -19.64
CA HIS A 373 8.05 24.71 -18.52
C HIS A 373 9.20 23.69 -18.49
N PHE A 374 8.90 22.43 -18.79
CA PHE A 374 9.87 21.34 -18.79
C PHE A 374 10.51 21.08 -20.18
N GLY A 375 10.37 22.01 -21.13
CA GLY A 375 11.08 22.01 -22.41
C GLY A 375 10.59 21.00 -23.46
N GLY A 376 9.34 20.53 -23.37
CA GLY A 376 8.72 19.65 -24.36
C GLY A 376 7.96 20.41 -25.47
N ASP A 377 7.50 19.67 -26.49
CA ASP A 377 6.75 20.25 -27.62
C ASP A 377 5.27 20.39 -27.28
N VAL A 378 4.83 21.64 -27.10
CA VAL A 378 3.44 21.99 -26.78
C VAL A 378 2.47 21.55 -27.90
N ALA A 379 2.91 21.55 -29.17
CA ALA A 379 2.06 21.13 -30.29
C ALA A 379 1.69 19.64 -30.23
N GLU A 380 2.52 18.83 -29.56
CA GLU A 380 2.28 17.40 -29.39
C GLU A 380 1.11 17.12 -28.44
N VAL A 381 0.85 18.03 -27.49
CA VAL A 381 -0.36 18.00 -26.64
C VAL A 381 -1.62 18.13 -27.51
N ASP A 382 -1.61 18.99 -28.52
CA ASP A 382 -2.76 19.16 -29.43
C ASP A 382 -2.94 17.97 -30.37
N LYS A 383 -1.84 17.42 -30.91
CA LYS A 383 -1.88 16.22 -31.78
C LYS A 383 -2.47 15.02 -31.05
N ARG A 384 -2.17 14.86 -29.76
CA ARG A 384 -2.72 13.81 -28.89
C ARG A 384 -4.18 14.06 -28.48
N GLY A 385 -4.71 15.24 -28.78
CA GLY A 385 -6.14 15.56 -28.75
C GLY A 385 -6.87 15.36 -30.08
N SER A 386 -6.17 14.95 -31.15
CA SER A 386 -6.66 15.01 -32.52
C SER A 386 -7.84 14.09 -32.83
N ALA A 387 -8.60 14.48 -33.86
CA ALA A 387 -9.74 13.73 -34.38
C ALA A 387 -9.37 12.31 -34.87
N LEU A 388 -8.10 12.05 -35.21
CA LEU A 388 -7.63 10.74 -35.65
C LEU A 388 -7.66 9.70 -34.51
N LEU A 389 -7.20 10.05 -33.31
CA LEU A 389 -7.31 9.16 -32.15
C LEU A 389 -8.76 8.96 -31.74
N LYS A 390 -9.58 10.01 -31.85
CA LYS A 390 -11.04 9.89 -31.65
C LYS A 390 -11.65 8.95 -32.70
N PHE A 391 -11.21 9.03 -33.95
CA PHE A 391 -11.67 8.16 -35.04
C PHE A 391 -11.24 6.70 -34.82
N MET A 392 -10.00 6.44 -34.41
CA MET A 392 -9.52 5.09 -34.07
C MET A 392 -10.30 4.49 -32.89
N TRP A 393 -10.63 5.31 -31.89
CA TRP A 393 -11.50 4.90 -30.79
C TRP A 393 -12.92 4.56 -31.28
N TRP A 394 -13.51 5.38 -32.15
CA TRP A 394 -14.81 5.09 -32.77
C TRP A 394 -14.78 3.85 -33.67
N LEU A 395 -13.66 3.56 -34.35
CA LEU A 395 -13.44 2.33 -35.10
C LEU A 395 -13.46 1.10 -34.19
N LEU A 396 -12.78 1.18 -33.04
CA LEU A 396 -12.75 0.10 -32.05
C LEU A 396 -14.15 -0.13 -31.45
N VAL A 397 -14.87 0.95 -31.14
CA VAL A 397 -16.27 0.86 -30.70
C VAL A 397 -17.16 0.24 -31.79
N GLY A 398 -17.00 0.64 -33.06
CA GLY A 398 -17.72 0.06 -34.19
C GLY A 398 -17.44 -1.44 -34.36
N MET A 399 -16.20 -1.87 -34.15
CA MET A 399 -15.82 -3.29 -34.18
C MET A 399 -16.47 -4.07 -33.03
N LEU A 400 -16.52 -3.49 -31.81
CA LEU A 400 -17.24 -4.10 -30.67
C LEU A 400 -18.74 -4.21 -30.91
N VAL A 401 -19.36 -3.22 -31.59
CA VAL A 401 -20.78 -3.28 -31.99
C VAL A 401 -21.01 -4.39 -33.01
N LEU A 402 -20.09 -4.57 -33.97
CA LEU A 402 -20.18 -5.65 -34.96
C LEU A 402 -20.08 -7.03 -34.30
N VAL A 403 -19.16 -7.18 -33.34
CA VAL A 403 -19.05 -8.39 -32.50
C VAL A 403 -20.34 -8.61 -31.72
N GLY A 404 -20.91 -7.56 -31.12
CA GLY A 404 -22.21 -7.61 -30.44
C GLY A 404 -23.36 -8.07 -31.35
N LEU A 405 -23.39 -7.61 -32.60
CA LEU A 405 -24.36 -8.05 -33.62
C LEU A 405 -24.22 -9.54 -33.96
N ILE A 406 -22.99 -10.07 -34.04
CA ILE A 406 -22.74 -11.50 -34.23
C ILE A 406 -23.31 -12.32 -33.07
N PHE A 407 -23.10 -11.87 -31.83
CA PHE A 407 -23.69 -12.49 -30.64
C PHE A 407 -25.22 -12.38 -30.57
N LEU A 408 -25.80 -11.34 -31.18
CA LEU A 408 -27.24 -11.12 -31.26
C LEU A 408 -27.92 -12.15 -32.17
N VAL A 409 -27.29 -12.51 -33.28
CA VAL A 409 -27.74 -13.61 -34.18
C VAL A 409 -27.64 -14.98 -33.50
N ALA A 410 -26.66 -15.16 -32.61
CA ALA A 410 -26.46 -16.39 -31.83
C ALA A 410 -27.39 -16.54 -30.60
N GLY A 411 -28.31 -15.61 -30.37
CA GLY A 411 -29.22 -15.64 -29.20
C GLY A 411 -28.53 -15.29 -27.86
N LEU A 412 -27.27 -14.85 -27.89
CA LEU A 412 -26.45 -14.51 -26.72
C LEU A 412 -26.34 -12.99 -26.51
N TRP A 413 -27.40 -12.23 -26.82
CA TRP A 413 -27.41 -10.77 -26.77
C TRP A 413 -27.19 -10.16 -25.37
N GLN A 414 -27.36 -10.96 -24.32
CA GLN A 414 -27.17 -10.54 -22.93
C GLN A 414 -25.69 -10.29 -22.59
N VAL A 415 -24.76 -11.02 -23.23
CA VAL A 415 -23.32 -10.94 -22.99
C VAL A 415 -22.73 -9.59 -23.44
N PRO A 416 -22.94 -9.12 -24.69
CA PRO A 416 -22.44 -7.82 -25.10
C PRO A 416 -23.16 -6.66 -24.40
N ALA A 417 -24.42 -6.82 -23.98
CA ALA A 417 -25.14 -5.78 -23.22
C ALA A 417 -24.55 -5.58 -21.82
N LEU A 418 -24.20 -6.66 -21.10
CA LEU A 418 -23.52 -6.58 -19.80
C LEU A 418 -22.11 -6.01 -19.92
N ILE A 419 -21.40 -6.33 -21.01
CA ILE A 419 -20.05 -5.82 -21.26
C ILE A 419 -20.09 -4.34 -21.69
N ALA A 420 -20.99 -3.93 -22.59
CA ALA A 420 -20.97 -2.60 -23.20
C ALA A 420 -21.76 -1.53 -22.41
N ALA A 421 -22.80 -1.90 -21.66
CA ALA A 421 -23.62 -0.94 -20.91
C ALA A 421 -22.83 -0.08 -19.91
N PRO A 422 -21.83 -0.60 -19.17
CA PRO A 422 -20.98 0.21 -18.30
C PRO A 422 -20.21 1.28 -19.07
N PHE A 423 -19.67 0.94 -20.25
CA PHE A 423 -18.88 1.88 -21.08
C PHE A 423 -19.74 2.97 -21.71
N VAL A 424 -20.94 2.62 -22.20
CA VAL A 424 -21.88 3.61 -22.78
C VAL A 424 -22.38 4.56 -21.70
N HIS A 425 -22.70 4.04 -20.51
CA HIS A 425 -23.09 4.87 -19.37
C HIS A 425 -21.94 5.78 -18.90
N HIS A 426 -20.72 5.25 -18.81
CA HIS A 426 -19.51 5.99 -18.46
C HIS A 426 -19.22 7.14 -19.43
N TYR A 427 -19.28 6.90 -20.74
CA TYR A 427 -19.02 7.95 -21.74
C TYR A 427 -20.08 9.06 -21.70
N TRP A 428 -21.36 8.70 -21.50
CA TRP A 428 -22.44 9.68 -21.46
C TRP A 428 -22.42 10.54 -20.19
N SER A 429 -22.14 9.94 -19.02
CA SER A 429 -22.09 10.66 -17.74
C SER A 429 -20.89 11.62 -17.66
N ARG A 430 -19.71 11.20 -18.14
CA ARG A 430 -18.49 12.01 -18.06
C ARG A 430 -18.42 13.17 -19.05
N SER A 431 -19.18 13.12 -20.15
CA SER A 431 -19.28 14.22 -21.11
C SER A 431 -19.93 15.51 -20.54
N ARG A 432 -20.48 15.46 -19.32
CA ARG A 432 -21.24 16.55 -18.70
C ARG A 432 -20.54 17.27 -17.53
N LEU A 433 -19.34 16.85 -17.13
CA LEU A 433 -18.59 17.51 -16.05
C LEU A 433 -18.01 18.86 -16.51
N LYS A 434 -18.09 19.90 -15.66
CA LYS A 434 -17.58 21.25 -15.96
C LYS A 434 -16.46 21.66 -14.98
N PRO A 435 -15.46 22.45 -15.45
CA PRO A 435 -14.37 23.02 -14.62
C PRO A 435 -14.91 23.99 -13.54
N PRO A 436 -14.11 24.35 -12.50
CA PRO A 436 -12.65 24.17 -12.37
C PRO A 436 -12.22 22.92 -11.59
N PHE A 437 -11.04 22.41 -11.93
CA PHE A 437 -10.37 21.36 -11.19
C PHE A 437 -9.02 21.89 -10.70
N GLY A 438 -8.99 22.37 -9.45
CA GLY A 438 -7.75 22.78 -8.78
C GLY A 438 -7.04 21.58 -8.15
N LYS A 439 -5.84 21.83 -7.61
CA LYS A 439 -5.13 20.90 -6.71
C LYS A 439 -6.06 20.56 -5.54
N GLN A 440 -6.51 19.32 -5.45
CA GLN A 440 -7.17 18.81 -4.26
C GLN A 440 -6.05 18.32 -3.34
N GLY A 441 -5.99 18.91 -2.15
CA GLY A 441 -4.91 18.76 -1.18
C GLY A 441 -4.83 17.38 -0.57
#